data_AF-N4W174-F1
#
_entry.id   AF-N4W174-F1
#
_cell.length_a   1.000
_cell.length_b   1.000
_cell.length_c   1.000
_cell.angle_alpha   90.00
_cell.angle_beta   90.00
_cell.angle_gamma   90.00
#
_symmetry.space_group_name_H-M   'P 1'
#
loop_
_entity.id
_entity.type
_entity.pdbx_description
1 polymer ?
#
loop_
_entity_poly.entity_id
_entity_poly.type
_entity_poly.pdbx_seq_one_letter_code
_entity_poly.pdbx_strand_id
1 'polypeptide(L)'
;MTGYSRDTVVNCLNRHYDLLVRMGYMDEAVIQRPPAAGWSDAELRVDALRAMGRSETVVDLLRHVPYLRENETADPVEVFTETFPLRYLRDGRWFGDASVEDFGSTPLLDLGFAPFDGEVPPDMVSLTHADEGVWWVIDTGEGCIYPYGSDVDHAHGVPEGQPWRAVEAVPIQTYFDGIYSQVGNLEVVPAPRSGKWEARVIDEETEEGQAVKQLYRQFGWPDAFRRDEFIQAVEKTRAAVIEAAMGHDDEDEEMTG
;
A
#
# COMPACT_ATOMS: atom_id res chain seq x y z
N MET A 1 0.91 -7.63 -25.20
CA MET A 1 1.08 -6.73 -24.04
C MET A 1 1.39 -5.35 -24.58
N THR A 2 0.62 -4.34 -24.19
CA THR A 2 1.01 -2.93 -24.40
C THR A 2 2.23 -2.67 -23.52
N GLY A 3 3.28 -2.04 -24.07
CA GLY A 3 4.50 -1.77 -23.30
C GLY A 3 4.25 -0.87 -22.09
N TYR A 4 5.26 -0.75 -21.23
CA TYR A 4 5.23 0.10 -20.05
C TYR A 4 4.78 1.54 -20.35
N SER A 5 3.96 2.08 -19.45
CA SER A 5 3.51 3.47 -19.44
C SER A 5 3.53 3.98 -18.02
N ARG A 6 4.39 4.98 -17.76
CA ARG A 6 4.44 5.68 -16.47
C ARG A 6 3.09 6.22 -16.06
N ASP A 7 2.40 6.87 -17.01
CA ASP A 7 1.12 7.52 -16.75
C ASP A 7 0.05 6.50 -16.35
N THR A 8 0.15 5.24 -16.80
CA THR A 8 -0.74 4.17 -16.34
C THR A 8 -0.57 3.93 -14.83
N VAL A 9 0.67 3.79 -14.35
CA VAL A 9 0.94 3.61 -12.90
C VAL A 9 0.48 4.82 -12.11
N VAL A 10 0.84 6.02 -12.56
CA VAL A 10 0.47 7.29 -11.91
C VAL A 10 -1.05 7.43 -11.80
N ASN A 11 -1.79 7.15 -12.88
CA ASN A 11 -3.24 7.22 -12.88
C ASN A 11 -3.87 6.16 -11.98
N CYS A 12 -3.32 4.94 -11.94
CA CYS A 12 -3.81 3.88 -11.06
C CYS A 12 -3.66 4.25 -9.59
N LEU A 13 -2.48 4.74 -9.18
CA LEU A 13 -2.23 5.18 -7.80
C LEU A 13 -3.11 6.37 -7.41
N ASN A 14 -3.22 7.39 -8.26
CA ASN A 14 -4.09 8.54 -7.99
C ASN A 14 -5.55 8.08 -7.83
N ARG A 15 -6.05 7.25 -8.76
CA ARG A 15 -7.43 6.74 -8.70
C ARG A 15 -7.70 5.94 -7.43
N HIS A 16 -6.73 5.15 -6.99
CA HIS A 16 -6.84 4.36 -5.77
C HIS A 16 -6.83 5.23 -4.51
N TYR A 17 -5.91 6.17 -4.39
CA TYR A 17 -5.87 7.09 -3.24
C TYR A 17 -7.10 8.01 -3.20
N ASP A 18 -7.58 8.46 -4.36
CA ASP A 18 -8.80 9.25 -4.46
C ASP A 18 -10.03 8.45 -4.01
N LEU A 19 -10.07 7.14 -4.26
CA LEU A 19 -11.13 6.25 -3.76
C LEU A 19 -11.13 6.21 -2.23
N LEU A 20 -9.96 5.99 -1.61
CA LEU A 20 -9.82 5.95 -0.15
C LEU A 20 -10.22 7.29 0.50
N VAL A 21 -9.85 8.42 -0.10
CA VAL A 21 -10.30 9.76 0.36
C VAL A 21 -11.82 9.90 0.23
N ARG A 22 -12.40 9.48 -0.91
CA ARG A 22 -13.85 9.52 -1.15
C ARG A 22 -14.63 8.70 -0.13
N MET A 23 -14.05 7.58 0.32
CA MET A 23 -14.62 6.71 1.36
C MET A 23 -14.49 7.31 2.77
N GLY A 24 -13.77 8.43 2.94
CA GLY A 24 -13.54 9.01 4.26
C GLY A 24 -12.54 8.21 5.10
N TYR A 25 -11.75 7.35 4.46
CA TYR A 25 -10.70 6.56 5.11
C TYR A 25 -9.51 7.43 5.51
N MET A 26 -9.12 8.35 4.63
CA MET A 26 -8.03 9.30 4.87
C MET A 26 -8.38 10.68 4.31
N ASP A 27 -7.65 11.70 4.76
CA ASP A 27 -7.79 13.06 4.26
C ASP A 27 -7.00 13.28 2.97
N GLU A 28 -7.52 14.13 2.08
CA GLU A 28 -6.82 14.53 0.85
C GLU A 28 -5.44 15.14 1.15
N ALA A 29 -5.33 15.84 2.29
CA ALA A 29 -4.07 16.39 2.76
C ALA A 29 -3.01 15.33 3.06
N VAL A 30 -3.34 14.04 3.14
CA VAL A 30 -2.32 12.99 3.28
C VAL A 30 -1.58 12.76 1.95
N ILE A 31 -2.23 13.03 0.81
CA ILE A 31 -1.67 12.79 -0.53
C ILE A 31 -0.77 13.95 -0.94
N GLN A 32 0.51 13.67 -1.20
CA GLN A 32 1.44 14.58 -1.85
C GLN A 32 1.53 14.24 -3.34
N ARG A 33 0.90 15.07 -4.17
CA ARG A 33 1.01 14.95 -5.63
C ARG A 33 2.30 15.61 -6.13
N PRO A 34 2.97 15.03 -7.13
CA PRO A 34 4.17 15.62 -7.70
C PRO A 34 3.86 16.95 -8.41
N PRO A 35 4.84 17.85 -8.52
CA PRO A 35 4.80 18.95 -9.49
C PRO A 35 4.60 18.43 -10.91
N ALA A 36 4.16 19.28 -11.84
CA ALA A 36 3.94 18.89 -13.24
C ALA A 36 5.20 18.35 -13.94
N ALA A 37 6.38 18.77 -13.50
CA ALA A 37 7.68 18.28 -14.00
C ALA A 37 8.22 17.06 -13.22
N GLY A 38 7.46 16.55 -12.25
CA GLY A 38 7.89 15.54 -11.29
C GLY A 38 8.69 16.11 -10.11
N TRP A 39 8.98 15.26 -9.14
CA TRP A 39 9.86 15.55 -8.01
C TRP A 39 11.30 15.79 -8.49
N SER A 40 11.93 16.84 -7.98
CA SER A 40 13.31 17.19 -8.30
C SER A 40 14.31 16.24 -7.60
N ASP A 41 15.58 16.23 -8.01
CA ASP A 41 16.66 15.48 -7.33
C ASP A 41 16.93 15.98 -5.89
N ALA A 42 16.47 17.19 -5.57
CA ALA A 42 16.51 17.74 -4.22
C ALA A 42 15.40 17.16 -3.33
N GLU A 43 14.32 16.65 -3.92
CA GLU A 43 13.16 16.09 -3.21
C GLU A 43 13.15 14.56 -3.25
N LEU A 44 13.60 13.95 -4.36
CA LEU A 44 13.68 12.50 -4.55
C LEU A 44 15.09 11.97 -4.26
N ARG A 45 15.21 10.80 -3.64
CA ARG A 45 16.51 10.13 -3.38
C ARG A 45 17.09 9.45 -4.62
N VAL A 46 17.30 10.21 -5.68
CA VAL A 46 17.86 9.74 -6.96
C VAL A 46 19.26 9.12 -6.77
N ASP A 47 20.04 9.66 -5.84
CA ASP A 47 21.35 9.15 -5.44
C ASP A 47 21.26 7.71 -4.91
N ALA A 48 20.37 7.47 -3.95
CA ALA A 48 20.12 6.15 -3.39
C ALA A 48 19.54 5.19 -4.45
N LEU A 49 18.58 5.64 -5.26
CA LEU A 49 17.99 4.83 -6.33
C LEU A 49 19.05 4.33 -7.32
N ARG A 50 19.99 5.20 -7.73
CA ARG A 50 21.10 4.81 -8.60
C ARG A 50 22.10 3.90 -7.91
N ALA A 51 22.40 4.13 -6.62
CA ALA A 51 23.25 3.24 -5.84
C ALA A 51 22.64 1.83 -5.72
N MET A 52 21.32 1.74 -5.51
CA MET A 52 20.53 0.50 -5.55
C MET A 52 20.40 -0.12 -6.96
N GLY A 53 21.09 0.44 -7.97
CA GLY A 53 21.09 -0.06 -9.34
C GLY A 53 19.78 0.11 -10.09
N ARG A 54 18.86 0.98 -9.64
CA ARG A 54 17.59 1.23 -10.35
C ARG A 54 17.83 1.97 -11.67
N SER A 55 17.06 1.63 -12.70
CA SER A 55 17.16 2.26 -14.03
C SER A 55 16.60 3.68 -14.05
N GLU A 56 16.96 4.46 -15.07
CA GLU A 56 16.39 5.81 -15.23
C GLU A 56 14.88 5.78 -15.53
N THR A 57 14.35 4.67 -16.05
CA THR A 57 12.90 4.47 -16.24
C THR A 57 12.19 4.34 -14.89
N VAL A 58 12.76 3.60 -13.95
CA VAL A 58 12.27 3.52 -12.56
C VAL A 58 12.39 4.88 -11.87
N VAL A 59 13.50 5.58 -12.03
CA VAL A 59 13.67 6.93 -11.47
C VAL A 59 12.61 7.88 -12.04
N ASP A 60 12.35 7.84 -13.35
CA ASP A 60 11.29 8.65 -13.98
C ASP A 60 9.90 8.29 -13.46
N LEU A 61 9.60 7.01 -13.21
CA LEU A 61 8.36 6.61 -12.54
C LEU A 61 8.22 7.28 -11.17
N LEU A 62 9.22 7.09 -10.31
CA LEU A 62 9.18 7.58 -8.93
C LEU A 62 9.13 9.10 -8.83
N ARG A 63 9.65 9.83 -9.84
CA ARG A 63 9.46 11.29 -9.93
C ARG A 63 7.99 11.71 -10.10
N HIS A 64 7.14 10.84 -10.62
CA HIS A 64 5.79 11.21 -11.05
C HIS A 64 4.66 10.49 -10.28
N VAL A 65 4.98 9.59 -9.36
CA VAL A 65 3.95 8.98 -8.50
C VAL A 65 3.55 9.91 -7.36
N PRO A 66 2.27 9.85 -6.91
CA PRO A 66 1.87 10.47 -5.65
C PRO A 66 2.48 9.70 -4.46
N TYR A 67 2.91 10.42 -3.43
CA TYR A 67 3.37 9.84 -2.17
C TYR A 67 2.41 10.18 -1.04
N LEU A 68 2.25 9.28 -0.08
CA LEU A 68 1.52 9.59 1.15
C LEU A 68 2.47 10.24 2.17
N ARG A 69 1.94 11.16 2.98
CA ARG A 69 2.65 11.76 4.12
C ARG A 69 2.91 10.69 5.16
N GLU A 70 4.18 10.44 5.40
CA GLU A 70 4.62 9.81 6.65
C GLU A 70 4.73 10.94 7.67
N ASN A 71 4.18 10.76 8.86
CA ASN A 71 4.55 11.61 9.98
C ASN A 71 4.74 10.75 11.22
N GLU A 72 5.66 11.16 12.11
CA GLU A 72 6.08 10.38 13.28
C GLU A 72 4.94 10.09 14.26
N THR A 73 3.79 10.77 14.11
CA THR A 73 2.62 10.67 14.98
C THR A 73 1.37 10.15 14.29
N ALA A 74 1.42 9.84 12.99
CA ALA A 74 0.28 9.35 12.23
C ALA A 74 0.44 7.88 11.97
N ASP A 75 -0.71 7.23 12.05
CA ASP A 75 -0.86 5.83 11.76
C ASP A 75 -0.29 5.54 10.36
N PRO A 76 0.45 4.44 10.20
CA PRO A 76 0.87 4.01 8.88
C PRO A 76 -0.39 3.82 8.02
N VAL A 77 -0.44 4.53 6.89
CA VAL A 77 -1.62 4.51 6.02
C VAL A 77 -1.60 3.23 5.21
N GLU A 78 -2.38 2.24 5.63
CA GLU A 78 -2.65 1.06 4.83
C GLU A 78 -3.38 1.49 3.54
N VAL A 79 -2.81 1.14 2.39
CA VAL A 79 -3.43 1.40 1.08
C VAL A 79 -4.18 0.17 0.58
N PHE A 80 -3.92 -0.98 1.16
CA PHE A 80 -4.64 -2.24 0.99
C PHE A 80 -4.39 -3.07 2.27
N THR A 81 -5.06 -4.21 2.43
CA THR A 81 -4.91 -5.05 3.64
C THR A 81 -3.44 -5.29 3.95
N GLU A 82 -2.98 -4.77 5.11
CA GLU A 82 -1.61 -4.88 5.63
C GLU A 82 -0.51 -4.46 4.63
N THR A 83 -0.87 -3.56 3.73
CA THR A 83 -0.05 -3.10 2.62
C THR A 83 0.22 -1.61 2.74
N PHE A 84 1.49 -1.23 2.88
CA PHE A 84 1.89 0.13 3.21
C PHE A 84 2.69 0.76 2.06
N PRO A 85 2.45 2.03 1.68
CA PRO A 85 3.14 2.66 0.57
C PRO A 85 4.62 2.93 0.91
N LEU A 86 5.50 2.73 -0.07
CA LEU A 86 6.90 3.16 0.02
C LEU A 86 7.05 4.62 -0.42
N ARG A 87 7.74 5.41 0.38
CA ARG A 87 8.06 6.82 0.10
C ARG A 87 9.52 6.96 -0.31
N TYR A 88 9.76 7.34 -1.56
CA TYR A 88 11.13 7.51 -2.12
C TYR A 88 11.67 8.95 -2.02
N LEU A 89 10.93 9.86 -1.37
CA LEU A 89 11.36 11.23 -1.12
C LEU A 89 12.45 11.29 -0.04
N ARG A 90 13.22 12.38 -0.01
CA ARG A 90 14.38 12.55 0.90
C ARG A 90 14.01 12.50 2.37
N ASP A 91 12.79 12.88 2.70
CA ASP A 91 12.21 12.84 4.05
C ASP A 91 11.49 11.51 4.34
N GLY A 92 11.58 10.51 3.47
CA GLY A 92 10.97 9.19 3.66
C GLY A 92 11.72 8.35 4.69
N ARG A 93 10.97 7.75 5.63
CA ARG A 93 11.49 6.98 6.76
C ARG A 93 12.35 5.79 6.33
N TRP A 94 12.05 5.20 5.17
CA TRP A 94 12.69 3.98 4.68
C TRP A 94 14.16 4.17 4.28
N PHE A 95 14.60 5.41 4.05
CA PHE A 95 16.03 5.65 3.84
C PHE A 95 16.83 5.77 5.13
N GLY A 96 16.17 6.04 6.26
CA GLY A 96 16.81 6.25 7.56
C GLY A 96 18.07 7.12 7.47
N ASP A 97 19.09 6.73 8.22
CA ASP A 97 20.42 7.35 8.23
C ASP A 97 21.41 6.67 7.27
N ALA A 98 20.95 5.77 6.40
CA ALA A 98 21.81 5.02 5.50
C ALA A 98 22.49 5.93 4.46
N SER A 99 23.78 5.69 4.25
CA SER A 99 24.59 6.41 3.27
C SER A 99 24.39 5.85 1.86
N VAL A 100 24.83 6.62 0.85
CA VAL A 100 24.81 6.17 -0.56
C VAL A 100 25.65 4.90 -0.77
N GLU A 101 26.71 4.70 0.02
CA GLU A 101 27.52 3.48 -0.03
C GLU A 101 26.78 2.26 0.53
N ASP A 102 26.00 2.46 1.61
CA ASP A 102 25.16 1.40 2.19
C ASP A 102 24.11 0.92 1.18
N PHE A 103 23.45 1.86 0.48
CA PHE A 103 22.49 1.55 -0.59
C PHE A 103 23.10 0.79 -1.78
N GLY A 104 24.41 0.93 -2.02
CA GLY A 104 25.10 0.24 -3.11
C GLY A 104 25.62 -1.16 -2.75
N SER A 105 25.61 -1.52 -1.47
CA SER A 105 26.23 -2.76 -0.97
C SER A 105 25.28 -3.67 -0.21
N THR A 106 24.17 -3.14 0.30
CA THR A 106 23.19 -3.88 1.09
C THR A 106 22.08 -4.43 0.19
N PRO A 107 21.69 -5.71 0.32
CA PRO A 107 20.57 -6.29 -0.41
C PRO A 107 19.27 -5.47 -0.25
N LEU A 108 18.43 -5.43 -1.29
CA LEU A 108 17.19 -4.64 -1.25
C LEU A 108 16.16 -5.20 -0.27
N LEU A 109 16.19 -6.50 0.03
CA LEU A 109 15.37 -7.09 1.08
C LEU A 109 15.74 -6.51 2.45
N ASP A 110 17.04 -6.48 2.79
CA ASP A 110 17.54 -5.95 4.06
C ASP A 110 17.28 -4.44 4.21
N LEU A 111 17.19 -3.71 3.08
CA LEU A 111 16.81 -2.30 3.05
C LEU A 111 15.29 -2.07 3.04
N GLY A 112 14.46 -3.11 2.96
CA GLY A 112 13.00 -3.00 2.91
C GLY A 112 12.44 -2.50 1.57
N PHE A 113 13.17 -2.64 0.46
CA PHE A 113 12.76 -2.22 -0.88
C PHE A 113 12.42 -3.38 -1.83
N ALA A 114 12.53 -4.64 -1.38
CA ALA A 114 12.14 -5.81 -2.13
C ALA A 114 11.62 -6.94 -1.21
N PRO A 115 10.67 -7.78 -1.67
CA PRO A 115 10.10 -8.86 -0.86
C PRO A 115 10.87 -10.18 -0.89
N PHE A 116 12.00 -10.24 -1.59
CA PHE A 116 12.73 -11.49 -1.80
C PHE A 116 14.25 -11.26 -1.83
N ASP A 117 14.97 -12.33 -1.50
CA ASP A 117 16.43 -12.39 -1.61
C ASP A 117 16.90 -12.39 -3.07
N GLY A 118 18.12 -11.88 -3.27
CA GLY A 118 18.83 -11.93 -4.55
C GLY A 118 18.83 -10.62 -5.33
N GLU A 119 19.36 -10.69 -6.56
CA GLU A 119 19.45 -9.52 -7.42
C GLU A 119 18.06 -9.14 -7.96
N VAL A 120 17.63 -7.92 -7.66
CA VAL A 120 16.41 -7.35 -8.24
C VAL A 120 16.78 -6.62 -9.52
N PRO A 121 16.19 -6.94 -10.68
CA PRO A 121 16.48 -6.26 -11.95
C PRO A 121 16.38 -4.73 -11.86
N PRO A 122 17.24 -3.97 -12.57
CA PRO A 122 17.24 -2.50 -12.54
C PRO A 122 15.89 -1.85 -12.88
N ASP A 123 15.10 -2.49 -13.74
CA ASP A 123 13.81 -1.99 -14.21
C ASP A 123 12.64 -2.32 -13.27
N MET A 124 12.90 -3.01 -12.16
CA MET A 124 11.89 -3.37 -11.16
C MET A 124 11.95 -2.46 -9.92
N VAL A 125 10.79 -2.15 -9.34
CA VAL A 125 10.67 -1.34 -8.12
C VAL A 125 9.41 -1.69 -7.33
N SER A 126 9.54 -1.77 -6.01
CA SER A 126 8.40 -1.94 -5.10
C SER A 126 7.71 -0.61 -4.84
N LEU A 127 6.38 -0.55 -4.91
CA LEU A 127 5.61 0.64 -4.53
C LEU A 127 5.03 0.55 -3.12
N THR A 128 5.01 -0.65 -2.56
CA THR A 128 4.54 -0.94 -1.20
C THR A 128 5.52 -1.84 -0.48
N HIS A 129 5.44 -1.82 0.84
CA HIS A 129 6.04 -2.75 1.79
C HIS A 129 4.92 -3.49 2.51
N ALA A 130 5.14 -4.75 2.83
CA ALA A 130 4.20 -5.54 3.61
C ALA A 130 4.92 -6.64 4.40
N ASP A 131 4.45 -6.90 5.62
CA ASP A 131 4.87 -8.09 6.37
C ASP A 131 3.94 -9.27 6.01
N GLU A 132 2.63 -9.05 6.12
CA GLU A 132 1.57 -10.04 5.83
C GLU A 132 0.63 -9.61 4.69
N GLY A 133 0.78 -8.38 4.16
CA GLY A 133 0.05 -7.90 2.99
C GLY A 133 0.75 -8.15 1.65
N VAL A 134 0.56 -7.24 0.69
CA VAL A 134 1.02 -7.42 -0.70
C VAL A 134 2.00 -6.34 -1.13
N TRP A 135 3.18 -6.76 -1.55
CA TRP A 135 4.16 -5.95 -2.26
C TRP A 135 3.73 -5.74 -3.71
N TRP A 136 3.64 -4.48 -4.12
CA TRP A 136 3.36 -4.07 -5.49
C TRP A 136 4.67 -3.86 -6.23
N VAL A 137 5.23 -4.94 -6.79
CA VAL A 137 6.52 -4.89 -7.51
C VAL A 137 6.26 -4.59 -8.99
N ILE A 138 6.53 -3.36 -9.41
CA ILE A 138 6.38 -2.92 -10.80
C ILE A 138 7.62 -3.31 -11.60
N ASP A 139 7.41 -3.92 -12.77
CA ASP A 139 8.44 -4.09 -13.79
C ASP A 139 8.19 -3.08 -14.92
N THR A 140 9.07 -2.08 -15.02
CA THR A 140 9.01 -1.04 -16.05
C THR A 140 9.58 -1.49 -17.40
N GLY A 141 10.34 -2.60 -17.44
CA GLY A 141 10.85 -3.21 -18.67
C GLY A 141 9.76 -4.00 -19.40
N GLU A 142 8.91 -4.71 -18.64
CA GLU A 142 7.80 -5.51 -19.19
C GLU A 142 6.45 -4.80 -19.15
N GLY A 143 6.27 -3.79 -18.29
CA GLY A 143 5.00 -3.07 -18.12
C GLY A 143 3.95 -3.86 -17.33
N CYS A 144 4.40 -4.67 -16.37
CA CYS A 144 3.57 -5.51 -15.52
C CYS A 144 3.81 -5.23 -14.03
N ILE A 145 3.00 -5.85 -13.19
CA ILE A 145 3.15 -5.87 -11.74
C ILE A 145 3.21 -7.33 -11.27
N TYR A 146 4.09 -7.60 -10.32
CA TYR A 146 4.15 -8.85 -9.56
C TYR A 146 3.59 -8.58 -8.16
N PRO A 147 2.32 -8.94 -7.88
CA PRO A 147 1.77 -8.86 -6.54
C PRO A 147 2.39 -9.98 -5.69
N TYR A 148 3.23 -9.61 -4.73
CA TYR A 148 4.01 -10.58 -3.94
C TYR A 148 3.62 -10.47 -2.46
N GLY A 149 3.15 -11.53 -1.84
CA GLY A 149 2.67 -11.50 -0.44
C GLY A 149 2.21 -12.87 0.04
N SER A 150 2.00 -13.05 1.34
CA SER A 150 1.61 -14.34 1.96
C SER A 150 0.34 -14.93 1.36
N ASP A 151 -0.64 -14.08 1.04
CA ASP A 151 -1.93 -14.50 0.48
C ASP A 151 -1.93 -14.68 -1.04
N VAL A 152 -0.74 -14.61 -1.68
CA VAL A 152 -0.59 -14.86 -3.10
C VAL A 152 -0.07 -16.27 -3.32
N ASP A 153 -0.65 -16.99 -4.28
CA ASP A 153 -0.18 -18.33 -4.67
C ASP A 153 1.24 -18.26 -5.25
N HIS A 154 2.19 -18.90 -4.55
CA HIS A 154 3.58 -19.01 -4.99
C HIS A 154 3.83 -20.33 -5.71
N ALA A 155 4.26 -20.24 -6.97
CA ALA A 155 4.66 -21.39 -7.77
C ALA A 155 5.92 -22.05 -7.20
N HIS A 156 5.96 -23.38 -7.24
CA HIS A 156 7.17 -24.14 -6.96
C HIS A 156 8.09 -24.21 -8.18
N GLY A 157 9.40 -24.37 -7.96
CA GLY A 157 10.38 -24.56 -9.04
C GLY A 157 10.71 -23.28 -9.80
N VAL A 158 10.66 -22.14 -9.12
CA VAL A 158 11.05 -20.83 -9.65
C VAL A 158 12.48 -20.88 -10.21
N PRO A 159 12.75 -20.33 -11.40
CA PRO A 159 14.10 -20.29 -11.94
C PRO A 159 15.08 -19.60 -10.97
N GLU A 160 16.28 -20.16 -10.86
CA GLU A 160 17.35 -19.58 -10.04
C GLU A 160 17.64 -18.13 -10.47
N GLY A 161 17.75 -17.23 -9.49
CA GLY A 161 17.95 -15.80 -9.74
C GLY A 161 16.73 -15.04 -10.26
N GLN A 162 15.54 -15.64 -10.31
CA GLN A 162 14.29 -14.98 -10.73
C GLN A 162 13.15 -15.15 -9.71
N PRO A 163 13.38 -14.85 -8.42
CA PRO A 163 12.42 -15.11 -7.34
C PRO A 163 11.03 -14.46 -7.57
N TRP A 164 10.96 -13.31 -8.24
CA TRP A 164 9.68 -12.64 -8.56
C TRP A 164 8.76 -13.48 -9.46
N ARG A 165 9.30 -14.49 -10.17
CA ARG A 165 8.51 -15.45 -10.96
C ARG A 165 7.83 -16.52 -10.11
N ALA A 166 7.95 -16.44 -8.77
CA ALA A 166 7.10 -17.20 -7.87
C ALA A 166 5.62 -16.79 -8.00
N VAL A 167 5.34 -15.56 -8.41
CA VAL A 167 3.98 -15.05 -8.62
C VAL A 167 3.74 -14.74 -10.10
N GLU A 168 2.47 -14.77 -10.51
CA GLU A 168 2.10 -14.45 -11.89
C GLU A 168 2.19 -12.95 -12.14
N ALA A 169 2.80 -12.56 -13.28
CA ALA A 169 2.81 -11.18 -13.73
C ALA A 169 1.42 -10.76 -14.20
N VAL A 170 0.92 -9.64 -13.69
CA VAL A 170 -0.38 -9.08 -14.06
C VAL A 170 -0.17 -7.76 -14.83
N PRO A 171 -0.97 -7.44 -15.87
CA PRO A 171 -0.95 -6.10 -16.43
C PRO A 171 -1.31 -5.07 -15.34
N ILE A 172 -0.52 -3.99 -15.22
CA ILE A 172 -0.63 -3.01 -14.13
C ILE A 172 -2.06 -2.50 -13.97
N GLN A 173 -2.68 -2.05 -15.06
CA GLN A 173 -4.05 -1.52 -15.01
C GLN A 173 -5.05 -2.58 -14.57
N THR A 174 -4.93 -3.83 -15.04
CA THR A 174 -5.82 -4.94 -14.66
C THR A 174 -5.76 -5.20 -13.15
N TYR A 175 -4.55 -5.21 -12.57
CA TYR A 175 -4.37 -5.41 -11.14
C TYR A 175 -5.05 -4.30 -10.31
N PHE A 176 -4.78 -3.04 -10.67
CA PHE A 176 -5.38 -1.89 -9.97
C PHE A 176 -6.89 -1.72 -10.23
N ASP A 177 -7.41 -2.20 -11.37
CA ASP A 177 -8.86 -2.31 -11.60
C ASP A 177 -9.48 -3.34 -10.63
N GLY A 178 -8.80 -4.45 -10.37
CA GLY A 178 -9.19 -5.45 -9.36
C GLY A 178 -9.26 -4.87 -7.94
N ILE A 179 -8.18 -4.23 -7.49
CA ILE A 179 -8.14 -3.57 -6.17
C ILE A 179 -9.25 -2.52 -6.05
N TYR A 180 -9.41 -1.67 -7.07
CA TYR A 180 -10.45 -0.64 -7.07
C TYR A 180 -11.85 -1.26 -6.93
N SER A 181 -12.11 -2.38 -7.60
CA SER A 181 -13.37 -3.12 -7.48
C SER A 181 -13.55 -3.70 -6.07
N GLN A 182 -12.55 -4.37 -5.52
CA GLN A 182 -12.62 -4.98 -4.18
C GLN A 182 -12.92 -3.93 -3.10
N VAL A 183 -12.20 -2.82 -3.12
CA VAL A 183 -12.41 -1.72 -2.17
C VAL A 183 -13.76 -1.03 -2.42
N GLY A 184 -14.10 -0.76 -3.68
CA GLY A 184 -15.36 -0.12 -4.06
C GLY A 184 -16.60 -0.95 -3.69
N ASN A 185 -16.51 -2.28 -3.76
CA ASN A 185 -17.58 -3.21 -3.40
C ASN A 185 -17.63 -3.55 -1.90
N LEU A 186 -16.65 -3.07 -1.11
CA LEU A 186 -16.48 -3.41 0.30
C LEU A 186 -16.23 -4.91 0.51
N GLU A 187 -15.47 -5.52 -0.40
CA GLU A 187 -14.83 -6.84 -0.22
C GLU A 187 -13.58 -6.70 0.65
N VAL A 188 -12.89 -5.58 0.47
CA VAL A 188 -11.83 -5.10 1.34
C VAL A 188 -12.31 -3.75 1.88
N VAL A 189 -12.37 -3.60 3.20
CA VAL A 189 -13.11 -2.52 3.87
C VAL A 189 -12.13 -1.51 4.49
N PRO A 190 -12.05 -0.28 3.96
CA PRO A 190 -11.27 0.77 4.60
C PRO A 190 -11.94 1.20 5.90
N ALA A 191 -11.31 0.94 7.04
CA ALA A 191 -11.78 1.28 8.38
C ALA A 191 -11.02 2.50 8.91
N PRO A 192 -11.62 3.71 8.88
CA PRO A 192 -10.94 4.93 9.31
C PRO A 192 -10.59 4.88 10.80
N ARG A 193 -9.66 5.75 11.23
CA ARG A 193 -9.26 5.89 12.64
C ARG A 193 -10.48 6.06 13.56
N SER A 194 -10.46 5.39 14.70
CA SER A 194 -11.51 5.46 15.72
C SER A 194 -10.87 5.66 17.10
N GLY A 195 -10.74 6.92 17.51
CA GLY A 195 -10.07 7.28 18.76
C GLY A 195 -8.61 6.80 18.82
N LYS A 196 -8.33 5.87 19.74
CA LYS A 196 -7.00 5.24 19.89
C LYS A 196 -6.71 4.17 18.84
N TRP A 197 -7.73 3.67 18.15
CA TRP A 197 -7.59 2.61 17.16
C TRP A 197 -7.19 3.18 15.80
N GLU A 198 -6.04 2.72 15.31
CA GLU A 198 -5.44 3.17 14.06
C GLU A 198 -6.32 2.86 12.84
N ALA A 199 -6.20 3.64 11.77
CA ALA A 199 -6.88 3.35 10.52
C ALA A 199 -6.31 2.07 9.89
N ARG A 200 -7.18 1.17 9.40
CA ARG A 200 -6.77 -0.11 8.79
C ARG A 200 -7.62 -0.44 7.57
N VAL A 201 -7.11 -1.25 6.66
CA VAL A 201 -7.88 -1.83 5.57
C VAL A 201 -8.09 -3.31 5.91
N ILE A 202 -9.32 -3.70 6.17
CA ILE A 202 -9.65 -5.00 6.79
C ILE A 202 -10.51 -5.87 5.88
N ASP A 203 -10.41 -7.18 6.06
CA ASP A 203 -11.25 -8.15 5.36
C ASP A 203 -12.71 -8.00 5.78
N GLU A 204 -13.63 -8.10 4.81
CA GLU A 204 -15.07 -7.99 5.07
C GLU A 204 -15.59 -9.05 6.04
N GLU A 205 -15.01 -10.24 6.10
CA GLU A 205 -15.51 -11.38 6.88
C GLU A 205 -15.26 -11.22 8.39
N THR A 206 -14.36 -10.30 8.78
CA THR A 206 -14.12 -9.97 10.19
C THR A 206 -15.32 -9.24 10.81
N GLU A 207 -15.49 -9.35 12.13
CA GLU A 207 -16.56 -8.64 12.84
C GLU A 207 -16.47 -7.12 12.67
N GLU A 208 -15.24 -6.59 12.73
CA GLU A 208 -14.96 -5.17 12.46
C GLU A 208 -15.29 -4.81 11.00
N GLY A 209 -14.88 -5.65 10.04
CA GLY A 209 -15.16 -5.49 8.62
C GLY A 209 -16.65 -5.42 8.31
N GLN A 210 -17.44 -6.36 8.83
CA GLN A 210 -18.90 -6.35 8.67
C GLN A 210 -19.54 -5.11 9.30
N ALA A 211 -19.10 -4.69 10.49
CA ALA A 211 -19.64 -3.51 11.15
C ALA A 211 -19.38 -2.23 10.35
N VAL A 212 -18.14 -2.03 9.89
CA VAL A 212 -17.78 -0.84 9.08
C VAL A 212 -18.45 -0.89 7.70
N LYS A 213 -18.52 -2.06 7.06
CA LYS A 213 -19.23 -2.28 5.80
C LYS A 213 -20.72 -1.95 5.90
N GLN A 214 -21.37 -2.33 6.99
CA GLN A 214 -22.77 -1.98 7.24
C GLN A 214 -22.95 -0.47 7.35
N LEU A 215 -22.04 0.22 8.04
CA LEU A 215 -22.06 1.69 8.13
C LEU A 215 -21.91 2.32 6.74
N TYR A 216 -20.94 1.91 5.93
CA TYR A 216 -20.81 2.44 4.56
C TYR A 216 -22.13 2.36 3.78
N ARG A 217 -22.79 1.19 3.80
CA ARG A 217 -24.09 0.97 3.15
C ARG A 217 -25.19 1.84 3.74
N GLN A 218 -25.29 1.93 5.07
CA GLN A 218 -26.27 2.77 5.77
C GLN A 218 -26.12 4.25 5.41
N PHE A 219 -24.89 4.71 5.22
CA PHE A 219 -24.59 6.09 4.85
C PHE A 219 -24.58 6.33 3.33
N GLY A 220 -24.95 5.33 2.51
CA GLY A 220 -25.26 5.50 1.10
C GLY A 220 -24.10 5.24 0.14
N TRP A 221 -23.04 4.56 0.57
CA TRP A 221 -21.98 4.11 -0.34
C TRP A 221 -22.52 3.10 -1.38
N PRO A 222 -22.13 3.19 -2.67
CA PRO A 222 -21.17 4.13 -3.26
C PRO A 222 -21.77 5.43 -3.82
N ASP A 223 -23.09 5.53 -4.00
CA ASP A 223 -23.69 6.60 -4.82
C ASP A 223 -24.05 7.87 -4.02
N ALA A 224 -24.80 7.71 -2.93
CA ALA A 224 -25.34 8.81 -2.12
C ALA A 224 -24.60 8.93 -0.79
N PHE A 225 -23.27 8.75 -0.82
CA PHE A 225 -22.46 8.60 0.38
C PHE A 225 -22.36 9.89 1.19
N ARG A 226 -22.91 9.86 2.40
CA ARG A 226 -22.85 10.94 3.39
C ARG A 226 -21.57 10.83 4.20
N ARG A 227 -20.44 11.18 3.58
CA ARG A 227 -19.07 11.02 4.11
C ARG A 227 -18.91 11.54 5.55
N ASP A 228 -19.34 12.77 5.83
CA ASP A 228 -19.12 13.38 7.15
C ASP A 228 -19.96 12.71 8.26
N GLU A 229 -21.18 12.27 7.94
CA GLU A 229 -22.02 11.52 8.88
C GLU A 229 -21.44 10.11 9.14
N PHE A 230 -20.89 9.47 8.09
CA PHE A 230 -20.20 8.19 8.22
C PHE A 230 -18.98 8.30 9.14
N ILE A 231 -18.11 9.30 8.93
CA ILE A 231 -16.90 9.49 9.75
C ILE A 231 -17.26 9.63 11.23
N GLN A 232 -18.31 10.39 11.56
CA GLN A 232 -18.77 10.53 12.95
C GLN A 232 -19.36 9.24 13.54
N ALA A 233 -20.01 8.42 12.71
CA ALA A 233 -20.61 7.17 13.14
C ALA A 233 -19.56 6.08 13.35
N VAL A 234 -18.64 5.92 12.40
CA VAL A 234 -17.59 4.88 12.45
C VAL A 234 -16.63 5.11 13.61
N GLU A 235 -16.32 6.37 13.95
CA GLU A 235 -15.49 6.70 15.10
C GLU A 235 -16.02 6.09 16.41
N LYS A 236 -17.35 6.00 16.58
CA LYS A 236 -17.96 5.44 17.80
C LYS A 236 -18.19 3.94 17.70
N THR A 237 -18.75 3.48 16.57
CA THR A 237 -19.15 2.09 16.39
C THR A 237 -17.93 1.18 16.32
N ARG A 238 -16.89 1.57 15.59
CA ARG A 238 -15.69 0.75 15.42
C ARG A 238 -14.96 0.53 16.75
N ALA A 239 -14.77 1.59 17.54
CA ALA A 239 -14.18 1.47 18.88
C ALA A 239 -14.94 0.48 19.76
N ALA A 240 -16.28 0.54 19.77
CA ALA A 240 -17.10 -0.36 20.57
C ALA A 240 -16.99 -1.83 20.11
N VAL A 241 -16.86 -2.09 18.81
CA VAL A 241 -16.67 -3.45 18.26
C VAL A 241 -15.32 -4.01 18.69
N ILE A 242 -14.25 -3.23 18.54
CA ILE A 242 -12.89 -3.66 18.93
C ILE A 242 -12.82 -3.93 20.43
N GLU A 243 -13.38 -3.03 21.26
CA GLU A 243 -13.39 -3.18 22.71
C GLU A 243 -14.21 -4.40 23.17
N ALA A 244 -15.31 -4.70 22.49
CA ALA A 244 -16.11 -5.89 22.79
C ALA A 244 -15.37 -7.18 22.43
N ALA A 245 -14.66 -7.23 21.30
CA ALA A 245 -13.87 -8.40 20.91
C ALA A 245 -12.77 -8.70 21.93
N MET A 246 -12.02 -7.68 22.36
CA MET A 246 -10.96 -7.84 23.37
C MET A 246 -11.49 -8.31 24.74
N GLY A 247 -12.67 -7.85 25.14
CA GLY A 247 -13.28 -8.27 26.41
C GLY A 247 -13.73 -9.73 26.42
N HIS A 248 -13.95 -10.35 25.26
CA HIS A 248 -14.25 -11.79 25.17
C HIS A 248 -12.98 -12.65 25.25
N ASP A 249 -11.86 -12.18 24.67
CA ASP A 249 -10.58 -12.90 24.73
C ASP A 249 -10.01 -13.00 26.15
N ASP A 250 -10.17 -11.95 26.97
CA ASP A 250 -9.73 -11.95 28.38
C ASP A 250 -10.54 -12.94 29.26
N GLU A 251 -11.82 -13.18 28.94
CA GLU A 251 -12.67 -14.13 29.67
C GLU A 251 -12.35 -15.60 29.32
N ASP A 252 -11.92 -15.87 28.09
CA ASP A 252 -11.54 -17.23 27.64
C ASP A 252 -10.15 -17.65 28.16
N GLU A 253 -9.23 -16.71 28.39
CA GLU A 253 -7.94 -16.99 29.06
C GLU A 253 -8.11 -17.27 30.57
N GLU A 254 -9.03 -16.60 31.28
CA GLU A 254 -9.30 -16.89 32.71
C GLU A 254 -9.99 -18.24 32.94
N MET A 255 -10.68 -18.79 31.93
CA MET A 255 -11.40 -20.07 32.02
C MET A 255 -10.54 -21.30 31.68
N THR A 256 -9.30 -21.09 31.23
CA THR A 256 -8.35 -22.15 30.87
C THR A 256 -7.14 -22.26 31.82
N GLY A 257 -7.10 -21.44 32.88
CA GLY A 257 -6.07 -21.43 33.94
C GLY A 257 -6.34 -22.32 35.15
#